data_AF-A0A1F8HW20-F1
#
_entry.id   AF-A0A1F8HW20-F1
#
_cell.length_a   1.000
_cell.length_b   1.000
_cell.length_c   1.000
_cell.angle_alpha   90.00
_cell.angle_beta   90.00
_cell.angle_gamma   90.00
#
_symmetry.space_group_name_H-M   'P 1'
#
loop_
_entity.id
_entity.type
_entity.pdbx_description
1 polymer ?
#
loop_
_entity_poly.entity_id
_entity_poly.type
_entity_poly.pdbx_seq_one_letter_code
_entity_poly.pdbx_strand_id
1 'polypeptide(L)'
;MINIIDKKNRVRELINQSLFCKLLNAQKKLLRGLDNLPDEIDERDIGLIDAIQMIVESSENDPEMQETIKIFLRLEEIKSRRTADPKATIDDLTDQVNLS
;
A
#
# COMPACT_ATOMS: atom_id res chain seq x y z
N MET A 1 13.47 -24.90 10.13
CA MET A 1 12.26 -24.55 9.35
C MET A 1 11.28 -23.88 10.30
N ILE A 2 10.66 -22.80 9.85
CA ILE A 2 9.71 -22.00 10.63
C ILE A 2 8.38 -22.00 9.89
N ASN A 3 7.27 -22.28 10.60
CA ASN A 3 5.94 -22.10 10.05
C ASN A 3 5.57 -20.62 10.07
N ILE A 4 5.17 -20.08 8.91
CA ILE A 4 4.95 -18.64 8.71
C ILE A 4 3.51 -18.27 8.35
N ILE A 5 2.53 -19.17 8.50
CA ILE A 5 1.14 -18.92 8.09
C ILE A 5 0.58 -17.64 8.73
N ASP A 6 0.74 -17.47 10.04
CA ASP A 6 0.22 -16.29 10.75
C ASP A 6 0.89 -15.00 10.28
N LYS A 7 2.20 -15.08 9.98
CA LYS A 7 2.96 -13.94 9.45
C LYS A 7 2.51 -13.57 8.05
N LYS A 8 2.28 -14.56 7.18
CA LYS A 8 1.69 -14.34 5.85
C LYS A 8 0.31 -13.68 5.97
N ASN A 9 -0.52 -14.12 6.91
CA ASN A 9 -1.84 -13.52 7.14
C ASN A 9 -1.73 -12.06 7.59
N ARG A 10 -0.85 -11.76 8.54
CA ARG A 10 -0.61 -10.40 9.00
C ARG A 10 -0.10 -9.47 7.90
N VAL A 11 0.88 -9.92 7.12
CA VAL A 11 1.44 -9.13 6.00
C VAL A 11 0.40 -8.94 4.90
N ARG A 12 -0.44 -9.94 4.64
CA ARG A 12 -1.57 -9.83 3.70
C ARG A 12 -2.55 -8.72 4.12
N GLU A 13 -2.90 -8.64 5.40
CA GLU A 13 -3.77 -7.58 5.92
C GLU A 13 -3.15 -6.20 5.74
N LEU A 14 -1.87 -6.05 6.11
CA LEU A 14 -1.13 -4.79 5.94
C LEU A 14 -1.09 -4.34 4.49
N ILE A 15 -0.75 -5.22 3.55
CA ILE A 15 -0.72 -4.92 2.12
C ILE A 15 -2.12 -4.49 1.62
N ASN A 16 -3.19 -5.13 2.09
CA ASN A 16 -4.54 -4.81 1.66
C ASN A 16 -5.07 -3.46 2.16
N GLN A 17 -4.60 -3.03 3.33
CA GLN A 17 -5.00 -1.77 3.95
C GLN A 17 -4.10 -0.60 3.56
N SER A 18 -2.93 -0.87 2.98
CA SER A 18 -1.89 0.11 2.70
C SER A 18 -2.22 1.03 1.52
N LEU A 19 -2.32 2.33 1.82
CA LEU A 19 -2.39 3.39 0.81
C LEU A 19 -1.08 3.49 0.01
N PHE A 20 0.05 3.23 0.66
CA PHE A 20 1.35 3.15 0.00
C PHE A 20 1.38 2.07 -1.09
N CYS A 21 0.91 0.86 -0.76
CA CYS A 21 0.82 -0.24 -1.73
C CYS A 21 -0.13 0.06 -2.89
N LYS A 22 -1.23 0.77 -2.60
CA LYS A 22 -2.17 1.26 -3.62
C LYS A 22 -1.49 2.26 -4.55
N LEU A 23 -0.80 3.26 -4.00
CA LEU A 23 -0.10 4.29 -4.76
C LEU A 23 0.94 3.70 -5.72
N LEU A 24 1.72 2.72 -5.27
CA LEU A 24 2.73 2.06 -6.10
C LEU A 24 2.15 1.04 -7.07
N ASN A 25 0.83 0.80 -7.05
CA ASN A 25 0.17 -0.31 -7.74
C ASN A 25 0.89 -1.66 -7.50
N ALA A 26 1.38 -1.83 -6.26
CA ALA A 26 2.22 -2.96 -5.85
C ALA A 26 1.42 -4.07 -5.19
N GLN A 27 0.22 -3.78 -4.70
CA GLN A 27 -0.64 -4.69 -3.92
C GLN A 27 -0.75 -6.09 -4.57
N LYS A 28 -1.19 -6.16 -5.83
CA LYS A 28 -1.35 -7.45 -6.54
C LYS A 28 -0.04 -8.25 -6.65
N LYS A 29 1.08 -7.56 -6.87
CA LYS A 29 2.39 -8.21 -7.03
C LYS A 29 2.89 -8.76 -5.69
N LEU A 30 2.76 -7.98 -4.63
CA LEU A 30 3.19 -8.38 -3.27
C LEU A 30 2.33 -9.54 -2.75
N LEU A 31 1.01 -9.46 -2.90
CA LEU A 31 0.10 -10.54 -2.49
C LEU A 31 0.41 -11.85 -3.22
N ARG A 32 0.61 -11.80 -4.54
CA ARG A 32 1.00 -12.99 -5.31
C ARG A 32 2.35 -13.56 -4.85
N GLY A 33 3.32 -12.69 -4.57
CA GLY A 33 4.61 -13.11 -4.03
C GLY A 33 4.45 -13.83 -2.69
N LEU A 34 3.65 -13.27 -1.79
CA LEU A 34 3.38 -13.81 -0.47
C LEU A 34 2.63 -15.15 -0.54
N ASP A 35 1.60 -15.27 -1.38
CA ASP A 35 0.80 -16.49 -1.54
C ASP A 35 1.62 -17.65 -2.12
N ASN A 36 2.61 -17.34 -2.96
CA ASN A 36 3.50 -18.34 -3.56
C ASN A 36 4.63 -18.82 -2.61
N LEU A 37 4.85 -18.17 -1.47
CA LEU A 37 5.83 -18.64 -0.50
C LEU A 37 5.30 -19.91 0.19
N PRO A 38 6.13 -20.96 0.36
CA PRO A 38 5.73 -22.14 1.11
C PRO A 38 5.45 -21.77 2.57
N ASP A 39 4.57 -22.52 3.23
CA ASP A 39 4.18 -22.25 4.62
C ASP A 39 5.28 -22.57 5.63
N GLU A 40 6.27 -23.36 5.20
CA GLU A 40 7.51 -23.64 5.92
C GLU A 40 8.70 -23.13 5.12
N ILE A 41 9.51 -22.27 5.75
CA ILE A 41 10.71 -21.70 5.15
C ILE A 41 11.92 -21.77 6.08
N ASP A 42 13.10 -21.56 5.50
CA ASP A 42 14.33 -21.34 6.25
C ASP A 42 14.31 -19.96 6.94
N GLU A 43 15.01 -19.86 8.06
CA GLU A 43 15.11 -18.63 8.84
C GLU A 43 15.75 -17.47 8.05
N ARG A 44 16.57 -17.77 7.04
CA ARG A 44 17.13 -16.75 6.14
C ARG A 44 16.09 -16.11 5.24
N ASP A 45 15.05 -16.86 4.85
CA ASP A 45 14.02 -16.39 3.93
C ASP A 45 12.93 -15.58 4.65
N ILE A 46 12.81 -15.74 5.98
CA ILE A 46 11.85 -14.98 6.79
C ILE A 46 12.12 -13.47 6.72
N GLY A 47 13.38 -13.10 6.55
CA GLY A 47 13.84 -11.71 6.43
C GLY A 47 13.17 -10.97 5.27
N LEU A 48 12.74 -11.67 4.21
CA LEU A 48 12.00 -11.06 3.10
C LEU A 48 10.60 -10.63 3.53
N ILE A 49 9.90 -11.47 4.30
CA ILE A 49 8.56 -11.17 4.81
C ILE A 49 8.64 -10.03 5.84
N ASP A 50 9.65 -10.08 6.71
CA ASP A 50 9.94 -9.00 7.66
C ASP A 50 10.22 -7.66 6.97
N ALA A 51 11.01 -7.67 5.90
CA ALA A 51 11.29 -6.46 5.15
C ALA A 51 10.01 -5.88 4.52
N ILE A 52 9.13 -6.71 3.96
CA ILE A 52 7.84 -6.26 3.41
C ILE A 52 6.98 -5.65 4.52
N GLN A 53 6.85 -6.34 5.65
CA GLN A 53 6.10 -5.85 6.80
C GLN A 53 6.62 -4.47 7.25
N MET A 54 7.93 -4.39 7.47
CA MET A 54 8.59 -3.18 7.96
C MET A 54 8.39 -2.00 7.01
N ILE A 55 8.58 -2.19 5.70
CA ILE A 55 8.42 -1.10 4.71
C ILE A 55 6.99 -0.58 4.69
N VAL A 56 6.00 -1.49 4.69
CA VAL A 56 4.60 -1.11 4.68
C VAL A 56 4.26 -0.37 5.98
N GLU A 57 4.57 -0.94 7.14
CA GLU A 57 4.28 -0.31 8.43
C GLU A 57 5.02 1.02 8.61
N SER A 58 6.28 1.13 8.21
CA SER A 58 7.03 2.40 8.32
C SER A 58 6.42 3.49 7.46
N SER A 59 5.98 3.14 6.25
CA SER A 59 5.38 4.11 5.31
C SER A 59 3.98 4.54 5.75
N GLU A 60 3.24 3.65 6.40
CA GLU A 60 1.90 3.95 6.91
C GLU A 60 1.92 4.73 8.24
N ASN A 61 2.96 4.57 9.05
CA ASN A 61 3.10 5.24 10.34
C ASN A 61 3.89 6.56 10.30
N ASP A 62 4.58 6.85 9.19
CA ASP A 62 5.27 8.13 8.98
C ASP A 62 4.26 9.21 8.53
N PRO A 63 4.04 10.29 9.32
CA PRO A 63 3.07 11.33 9.00
C PRO A 63 3.36 12.07 7.69
N GLU A 64 4.63 12.37 7.39
CA GLU A 64 5.04 13.09 6.19
C GLU A 64 4.85 12.20 4.95
N MET A 65 5.18 10.92 5.09
CA MET A 65 4.91 9.93 4.04
C MET A 65 3.40 9.77 3.81
N GLN A 66 2.58 9.72 4.86
CA GLN A 66 1.13 9.64 4.75
C GLN A 66 0.52 10.83 4.02
N GLU A 67 0.96 12.05 4.34
CA GLU A 67 0.53 13.25 3.63
C GLU A 67 0.92 13.17 2.15
N THR A 68 2.16 12.79 1.88
CA THR A 68 2.68 12.59 0.52
C THR A 68 1.85 11.58 -0.26
N ILE A 69 1.56 10.41 0.33
CA ILE A 69 0.75 9.35 -0.30
C ILE A 69 -0.65 9.88 -0.64
N LYS A 70 -1.29 10.59 0.29
CA LYS A 70 -2.63 11.17 0.08
C LYS A 70 -2.63 12.17 -1.08
N ILE A 71 -1.62 13.05 -1.15
CA ILE A 71 -1.47 14.01 -2.24
C ILE A 71 -1.33 13.29 -3.59
N PHE A 72 -0.47 12.27 -3.70
CA PHE A 72 -0.30 11.56 -4.97
C PHE A 72 -1.54 10.77 -5.38
N LEU A 73 -2.19 10.04 -4.45
CA LEU A 73 -3.45 9.36 -4.74
C LEU A 73 -4.52 10.34 -5.22
N ARG A 74 -4.51 11.55 -4.67
CA ARG A 74 -5.43 12.61 -5.10
C ARG A 74 -5.15 13.09 -6.51
N LEU A 75 -3.88 13.26 -6.88
CA LEU A 75 -3.49 13.61 -8.25
C LEU A 75 -3.89 12.52 -9.25
N GLU A 76 -3.77 11.24 -8.89
CA GLU A 76 -4.23 10.13 -9.73
C GLU A 76 -5.74 10.17 -9.95
N GLU A 77 -6.53 10.46 -8.91
CA GLU A 77 -7.98 10.61 -9.03
C GLU A 77 -8.37 11.77 -9.96
N ILE A 78 -7.75 12.93 -9.79
CA ILE A 78 -7.98 14.09 -10.67
C ILE A 78 -7.68 13.73 -12.12
N LYS A 79 -6.53 13.07 -12.36
CA LYS A 79 -6.15 12.61 -13.69
C LYS A 79 -7.16 11.63 -14.26
N SER A 80 -7.62 10.66 -13.47
CA SER A 80 -8.63 9.68 -13.89
C SER A 80 -9.95 10.35 -14.28
N ARG A 81 -10.46 11.26 -13.43
CA ARG A 81 -11.68 12.04 -13.71
C ARG A 81 -11.54 12.84 -15.00
N ARG A 82 -10.43 13.57 -15.18
CA ARG A 82 -10.20 14.38 -16.39
C ARG A 82 -9.96 13.57 -17.65
N THR A 83 -9.50 12.33 -17.51
CA THR A 83 -9.41 11.40 -18.64
C THR A 83 -10.80 10.98 -19.13
N ALA A 84 -11.77 10.82 -18.21
CA ALA A 84 -13.15 10.48 -18.54
C ALA A 84 -13.98 11.71 -18.96
N ASP A 85 -13.80 12.85 -18.29
CA ASP A 85 -14.43 14.13 -18.58
C ASP A 85 -13.39 15.27 -18.45
N PRO A 86 -12.87 15.80 -19.57
CA PRO A 86 -11.87 16.88 -19.56
C PRO A 86 -12.30 18.15 -18.84
N LYS A 87 -13.60 18.37 -18.59
CA LYS A 87 -14.14 19.54 -17.91
C LYS A 87 -14.42 19.31 -16.42
N ALA A 88 -14.13 18.12 -15.89
CA ALA A 88 -14.30 17.82 -14.46
C ALA A 88 -13.54 18.84 -13.58
N THR A 89 -14.26 19.47 -12.65
CA THR A 89 -13.75 20.46 -11.71
C THR A 89 -12.92 19.80 -10.60
N ILE A 90 -11.96 20.56 -10.05
CA ILE A 90 -11.14 20.12 -8.90
C ILE A 90 -11.79 20.56 -7.57
N ASP A 91 -12.76 21.46 -7.57
CA ASP A 91 -13.26 22.12 -6.35
C ASP A 91 -13.87 21.14 -5.34
N ASP A 92 -14.65 20.14 -5.80
CA ASP A 92 -15.19 19.05 -4.94
C ASP A 92 -14.09 18.25 -4.22
N LEU A 93 -12.85 18.37 -4.72
CA LEU A 93 -11.71 17.59 -4.31
C LEU A 93 -10.73 18.35 -3.40
N THR A 94 -10.73 19.68 -3.44
CA THR A 94 -9.89 20.52 -2.57
C THR A 94 -10.45 20.62 -1.14
N ASP A 95 -11.76 20.54 -0.97
CA ASP A 95 -12.41 20.64 0.34
C ASP A 95 -12.08 19.47 1.28
N GLN A 96 -11.64 18.33 0.73
CA GLN A 96 -11.24 17.14 1.51
C GLN A 96 -9.78 17.17 1.98
N VAL A 97 -8.96 18.11 1.48
CA VAL A 97 -7.56 18.28 1.90
C VAL A 97 -7.47 19.23 3.11
N ASN A 98 -8.50 20.07 3.33
CA ASN A 98 -8.65 20.91 4.51
C ASN A 98 -9.22 20.13 5.71
N LEU A 99 -8.55 19.05 6.11
CA LEU A 99 -8.83 18.39 7.40
C LEU A 99 -7.64 18.62 8.32
N SER A 100 -7.69 19.78 8.98
CA SER A 100 -6.96 20.10 10.21
C SER A 100 -7.37 19.18 11.36
#